data_AF-A0A179BGL7-F1
#
_entry.id   AF-A0A179BGL7-F1
#
_cell.length_a   1.000
_cell.length_b   1.000
_cell.length_c   1.000
_cell.angle_alpha   90.00
_cell.angle_beta   90.00
_cell.angle_gamma   90.00
#
_symmetry.space_group_name_H-M   'P 1'
#
loop_
_entity.id
_entity.type
_entity.pdbx_description
1 polymer ?
#
loop_
_entity_poly.entity_id
_entity_poly.type
_entity_poly.pdbx_seq_one_letter_code
_entity_poly.pdbx_strand_id
1 'polypeptide(L)'
;MHLIQVFIPAAPQAAIDVEDVIATVQREMTERHGGATTYLNPPAKGLWSNGEGAEEDDVIVIEVKVDTLDKAWWHQYRRNLEPLLRQDELLVRALPVEML
;
A
#
# COMPACT_ATOMS: atom_id res chain seq x y z
N MET A 1 -16.69 -5.91 7.39
CA MET A 1 -15.68 -6.04 6.33
C MET A 1 -14.97 -4.70 6.14
N HIS A 2 -13.71 -4.71 5.75
CA HIS A 2 -12.95 -3.51 5.40
C HIS A 2 -12.24 -3.71 4.07
N LEU A 3 -12.06 -2.62 3.33
CA LEU A 3 -11.13 -2.52 2.22
C LEU A 3 -9.86 -1.86 2.75
N ILE A 4 -8.76 -2.58 2.69
CA ILE A 4 -7.45 -2.07 3.07
C ILE A 4 -6.74 -1.59 1.81
N GLN A 5 -6.19 -0.39 1.86
CA GLN A 5 -5.44 0.22 0.78
C GLN A 5 -4.01 0.48 1.26
N VAL A 6 -3.03 -0.11 0.58
CA VAL A 6 -1.59 0.09 0.82
C VAL A 6 -1.05 0.96 -0.31
N PHE A 7 -0.43 2.09 0.04
CA PHE A 7 0.06 3.09 -0.91
C PHE A 7 1.57 2.92 -1.09
N ILE A 8 1.99 2.37 -2.23
CA ILE A 8 3.37 2.05 -2.56
C ILE A 8 3.92 3.13 -3.51
N PRO A 9 5.04 3.81 -3.21
CA PRO A 9 5.65 4.76 -4.14
C PRO A 9 6.10 4.04 -5.42
N ALA A 10 5.80 4.63 -6.58
CA ALA A 10 6.14 4.06 -7.89
C ALA A 10 7.56 4.45 -8.35
N ALA A 11 8.08 5.59 -7.87
CA ALA A 11 9.42 6.01 -8.15
C ALA A 11 10.44 5.17 -7.35
N PRO A 12 11.57 4.76 -7.95
CA PRO A 12 12.56 3.94 -7.29
C PRO A 12 13.41 4.83 -6.38
N GLN A 13 12.92 5.16 -5.19
CA GLN A 13 13.83 5.49 -4.09
C GLN A 13 14.35 4.22 -3.41
N ALA A 14 13.73 3.06 -3.64
CA ALA A 14 13.95 1.76 -2.97
C ALA A 14 15.26 1.03 -3.37
N ALA A 15 15.71 0.09 -2.52
CA ALA A 15 16.81 -0.83 -2.83
C ALA A 15 16.35 -2.10 -3.60
N ILE A 16 15.04 -2.24 -3.80
CA ILE A 16 14.34 -3.38 -4.38
C ILE A 16 13.42 -2.88 -5.49
N ASP A 17 13.17 -3.72 -6.48
CA ASP A 17 12.20 -3.42 -7.54
C ASP A 17 10.79 -3.29 -6.95
N VAL A 18 10.08 -2.22 -7.32
CA VAL A 18 8.70 -1.98 -6.87
C VAL A 18 7.78 -3.11 -7.33
N GLU A 19 8.07 -3.70 -8.48
CA GLU A 19 7.32 -4.83 -9.05
C GLU A 19 7.43 -6.08 -8.17
N ASP A 20 8.62 -6.35 -7.62
CA ASP A 20 8.86 -7.46 -6.69
C ASP A 20 8.12 -7.25 -5.36
N VAL A 21 8.07 -5.99 -4.87
CA VAL A 21 7.31 -5.65 -3.67
C VAL A 21 5.82 -5.87 -3.90
N ILE A 22 5.29 -5.42 -5.04
CA ILE A 22 3.87 -5.64 -5.39
C ILE A 22 3.55 -7.12 -5.45
N ALA A 23 4.37 -7.92 -6.14
CA ALA A 23 4.18 -9.36 -6.25
C ALA A 23 4.22 -10.04 -4.87
N THR A 24 5.14 -9.62 -4.00
CA THR A 24 5.24 -10.12 -2.63
C THR A 24 4.00 -9.80 -1.82
N VAL A 25 3.56 -8.54 -1.82
CA VAL A 25 2.35 -8.13 -1.10
C VAL A 25 1.15 -8.89 -1.63
N GLN A 26 0.95 -8.97 -2.95
CA GLN A 26 -0.16 -9.73 -3.54
C GLN A 26 -0.21 -11.17 -3.07
N ARG A 27 0.94 -11.85 -3.08
CA ARG A 27 1.06 -13.24 -2.63
C ARG A 27 0.69 -13.38 -1.16
N GLU A 28 1.29 -12.57 -0.29
CA GLU A 28 1.05 -12.64 1.17
C GLU A 28 -0.40 -12.31 1.53
N MET A 29 -1.01 -11.33 0.86
CA MET A 29 -2.41 -10.98 1.06
C MET A 29 -3.34 -12.08 0.54
N THR A 30 -3.01 -12.72 -0.58
CA THR A 30 -3.78 -13.84 -1.12
C THR A 30 -3.71 -15.04 -0.18
N GLU A 31 -2.51 -15.39 0.31
CA GLU A 31 -2.30 -16.47 1.28
C GLU A 31 -3.06 -16.24 2.60
N ARG A 32 -3.09 -14.99 3.09
CA ARG A 32 -3.69 -14.68 4.40
C ARG A 32 -5.19 -14.38 4.35
N HIS A 33 -5.65 -13.71 3.30
CA HIS A 33 -7.01 -13.14 3.24
C HIS A 33 -7.86 -13.72 2.10
N GLY A 34 -7.33 -14.67 1.32
CA GLY A 34 -8.07 -15.34 0.25
C GLY A 34 -8.14 -14.55 -1.05
N GLY A 35 -7.48 -13.38 -1.13
CA GLY A 35 -7.29 -12.63 -2.36
C GLY A 35 -6.84 -11.18 -2.13
N ALA A 36 -6.11 -10.64 -3.10
CA ALA A 36 -5.80 -9.22 -3.21
C ALA A 36 -6.01 -8.76 -4.65
N THR A 37 -6.45 -7.51 -4.82
CA THR A 37 -6.53 -6.87 -6.12
C THR A 37 -5.61 -5.67 -6.12
N THR A 38 -4.60 -5.70 -6.98
CA THR A 38 -3.80 -4.50 -7.22
C THR A 38 -4.43 -3.74 -8.35
N TYR A 39 -4.74 -2.48 -8.11
CA TYR A 39 -5.02 -1.55 -9.17
C TYR A 39 -3.81 -0.62 -9.29
N LEU A 40 -3.17 -0.65 -10.44
CA LEU A 40 -2.29 0.44 -10.82
C LEU A 40 -3.21 1.63 -11.06
N ASN A 41 -3.42 2.44 -10.02
CA ASN A 41 -4.01 3.75 -10.24
C ASN A 41 -3.01 4.48 -11.13
N PRO A 42 -3.34 4.84 -12.40
CA PRO A 42 -2.50 5.76 -13.14
C PRO A 42 -2.33 6.99 -12.26
N PRO A 43 -1.13 7.58 -12.22
CA PRO A 43 -0.64 8.31 -11.07
C PRO A 43 -1.66 9.33 -10.60
N ALA A 44 -2.21 9.06 -9.41
CA ALA A 44 -2.95 10.08 -8.71
C ALA A 44 -1.93 11.17 -8.38
N LYS A 45 -2.07 12.35 -8.97
CA LYS A 45 -1.25 13.53 -8.69
C LYS A 45 -1.40 13.88 -7.20
N GLY A 46 -0.58 13.26 -6.36
CA GLY A 46 -0.51 13.55 -4.94
C GLY A 46 0.36 14.78 -4.76
N LEU A 47 -0.24 15.92 -4.43
CA LEU A 47 0.48 17.10 -3.97
C LEU A 47 0.89 16.88 -2.50
N TRP A 48 2.06 16.30 -2.28
CA TRP A 48 2.68 16.31 -0.95
C TRP A 48 3.50 17.59 -0.83
N SER A 49 3.17 18.44 0.15
CA SER A 49 3.95 19.63 0.43
C SER A 49 4.98 19.29 1.51
N ASN A 50 6.22 19.13 1.09
CA ASN A 50 7.38 18.95 1.98
C ASN A 50 8.01 20.30 2.39
N GLY A 51 7.29 21.41 2.22
CA GLY A 51 7.74 22.76 2.59
C GLY A 51 8.65 23.44 1.57
N GLU A 52 9.17 22.73 0.56
CA GLU A 52 10.03 23.28 -0.51
C GLU A 52 9.42 23.17 -1.92
N GLY A 53 8.32 22.43 -2.08
CA GLY A 53 7.63 22.31 -3.35
C GLY A 53 6.48 21.31 -3.29
N ALA A 54 5.81 21.15 -4.42
CA ALA A 54 4.91 20.04 -4.68
C ALA A 54 5.69 18.97 -5.44
N GLU A 55 6.06 17.87 -4.80
CA GLU A 55 6.62 16.73 -5.51
C GLU A 55 5.48 15.87 -6.06
N GLU A 56 5.48 15.66 -7.39
CA GLU A 56 4.57 14.70 -8.04
C GLU A 56 5.15 13.29 -7.81
N ASP A 57 4.64 12.61 -6.79
CA ASP A 57 4.97 11.20 -6.55
C ASP A 57 3.89 10.29 -7.16
N ASP A 58 4.30 9.48 -8.13
CA ASP A 58 3.49 8.39 -8.66
C ASP A 58 3.32 7.34 -7.55
N VAL A 59 2.08 6.89 -7.28
CA VAL A 59 1.77 5.91 -6.22
C VAL A 59 0.91 4.78 -6.77
N ILE A 60 1.29 3.55 -6.41
CA ILE A 60 0.58 2.31 -6.70
C ILE A 60 -0.25 1.93 -5.48
N VAL A 61 -1.53 1.60 -5.69
CA VAL A 61 -2.45 1.23 -4.59
C VAL A 61 -2.78 -0.25 -4.67
N ILE A 62 -2.45 -0.98 -3.61
CA ILE A 62 -2.84 -2.38 -3.46
C ILE A 62 -4.08 -2.44 -2.58
N GLU A 63 -5.15 -3.06 -3.07
CA GLU A 63 -6.41 -3.22 -2.35
C GLU A 63 -6.61 -4.65 -1.85
N VAL A 64 -6.97 -4.78 -0.58
CA VAL A 64 -7.19 -6.06 0.09
C VAL A 64 -8.52 -6.00 0.82
N LYS A 65 -9.47 -6.85 0.42
CA LYS A 65 -10.73 -7.01 1.17
C LYS A 65 -10.48 -7.95 2.34
N VAL A 66 -10.91 -7.56 3.53
CA VAL A 66 -10.80 -8.38 4.74
C VAL A 66 -12.13 -8.42 5.50
N ASP A 67 -12.54 -9.61 5.95
CA ASP A 67 -13.77 -9.76 6.73
C ASP A 67 -13.68 -9.03 8.08
N THR A 68 -12.54 -9.19 8.76
CA THR A 68 -12.21 -8.57 10.05
C THR A 68 -10.90 -7.80 9.97
N LEU A 69 -10.83 -6.67 10.67
CA LEU A 69 -9.64 -5.81 10.69
C LEU A 69 -8.75 -6.15 11.90
N ASP A 70 -7.61 -6.79 11.63
CA ASP A 70 -6.54 -6.97 12.61
C ASP A 70 -5.56 -5.78 12.56
N LYS A 71 -5.84 -4.75 13.35
CA LYS A 71 -5.03 -3.52 13.36
C LYS A 71 -3.56 -3.78 13.73
N ALA A 72 -3.31 -4.68 14.67
CA ALA A 72 -1.95 -4.95 15.16
C ALA A 72 -1.10 -5.57 14.05
N TRP A 73 -1.67 -6.51 13.30
CA TRP A 73 -1.00 -7.12 12.18
C TRP A 73 -0.72 -6.10 11.05
N TRP A 74 -1.71 -5.28 10.67
CA TRP A 74 -1.52 -4.26 9.63
C TRP A 74 -0.47 -3.22 10.02
N HIS A 75 -0.41 -2.80 11.28
CA HIS A 75 0.64 -1.91 11.77
C HIS A 75 2.02 -2.55 11.70
N GLN A 76 2.16 -3.83 12.03
CA GLN A 76 3.43 -4.53 11.92
C GLN A 76 3.83 -4.73 10.46
N TYR A 77 2.88 -5.10 9.61
CA TYR A 77 3.11 -5.33 8.19
C TYR A 77 3.63 -4.07 7.50
N ARG A 78 2.97 -2.94 7.75
CA ARG A 78 3.40 -1.61 7.31
C ARG A 78 4.86 -1.30 7.69
N ARG A 79 5.23 -1.53 8.96
CA ARG A 79 6.60 -1.32 9.45
C ARG A 79 7.65 -2.22 8.80
N ASN A 80 7.25 -3.41 8.34
CA ASN A 80 8.16 -4.29 7.62
C ASN A 80 8.41 -3.82 6.18
N LEU A 81 7.43 -3.13 5.57
CA LEU A 81 7.53 -2.60 4.21
C LEU A 81 8.28 -1.26 4.14
N GLU A 82 8.13 -0.40 5.15
CA GLU A 82 8.81 0.91 5.27
C GLU A 82 10.30 0.89 4.88
N PRO A 83 11.16 0.02 5.47
CA PRO A 83 12.59 -0.01 5.12
C PRO A 83 12.86 -0.55 3.71
N LEU A 84 12.01 -1.44 3.18
CA LEU A 84 12.14 -1.98 1.82
C LEU A 84 11.87 -0.90 0.77
N LEU A 85 10.88 -0.06 1.04
CA LEU A 85 10.45 1.05 0.19
C LEU A 85 11.22 2.34 0.46
N ARG A 86 12.12 2.35 1.47
CA ARG A 86 12.83 3.54 1.96
C ARG A 86 11.88 4.70 2.28
N GLN A 87 10.80 4.39 2.97
CA GLN A 87 9.82 5.35 3.45
C GLN A 87 9.87 5.41 4.98
N ASP A 88 9.93 6.62 5.55
CA ASP A 88 9.81 6.81 7.00
C ASP A 88 8.40 6.47 7.49
N GLU A 89 7.40 6.71 6.64
CA GLU A 89 6.03 6.34 6.92
C GLU A 89 5.31 5.87 5.66
N LEU A 90 4.80 4.63 5.69
CA LEU A 90 3.93 4.11 4.64
C LEU A 90 2.47 4.35 4.99
N LEU A 91 1.69 4.86 4.04
CA LEU A 91 0.26 5.06 4.24
C LEU A 91 -0.50 3.75 4.02
N VAL A 92 -1.25 3.34 5.03
CA VAL A 92 -2.22 2.22 4.97
C VAL A 92 -3.55 2.70 5.49
N ARG A 93 -4.61 2.58 4.68
CA ARG A 93 -5.97 3.01 5.03
C ARG A 93 -6.91 1.82 5.14
N ALA A 94 -7.84 1.89 6.07
CA ALA A 94 -8.93 0.92 6.20
C ALA A 94 -10.26 1.63 6.03
N LEU A 95 -11.05 1.22 5.03
CA LEU A 95 -12.37 1.77 4.74
C LEU A 95 -13.44 0.72 5.09
N PRO A 96 -14.47 1.04 5.88
CA PRO A 96 -15.61 0.15 6.06
C PRO A 96 -16.32 0.00 4.71
N VAL A 97 -16.68 -1.23 4.37
CA VAL A 97 -17.35 -1.56 3.10
C VAL A 97 -18.42 -2.61 3.32
N GLU A 98 -19.45 -2.56 2.48
CA GLU A 98 -20.55 -3.50 2.43
C GLU A 98 -20.49 -4.29 1.11
N MET A 99 -20.79 -5.59 1.16
CA MET A 99 -21.01 -6.39 -0.06
C MET A 99 -22.51 -6.46 -0.32
N LEU A 100 -22.90 -6.15 -1.55
CA LEU A 100 -24.29 -6.21 -2.02
C LEU A 100 -24.54 -7.53 -2.77
#